data_AF-A0A6G1RTQ8-F1
#
_entry.id   AF-A0A6G1RTQ8-F1
#
_cell.length_a   1.000
_cell.length_b   1.000
_cell.length_c   1.000
_cell.angle_alpha   90.00
_cell.angle_beta   90.00
_cell.angle_gamma   90.00
#
_symmetry.space_group_name_H-M   'P 1'
#
loop_
_entity.id
_entity.type
_entity.pdbx_description
1 polymer ?
#
loop_
_entity_poly.entity_id
_entity_poly.type
_entity_poly.pdbx_seq_one_letter_code
_entity_poly.pdbx_strand_id
1 'polypeptide(L)'
;EVAKWDDSGNDIIVLAKQMCMIMMEMTDFTRGKGPLKNTSDVINAAKKIAEAGSRMDKLARAVADQCPDSACKQDLLAYLQRIALYCHQLNICSKVKAEVQNLGGELIVSGTGVQSTFTTFYEVECDVIDGGRASQLSTHPPTCAEGATLETGSSDSSTLDSATSLIQAAKNLMNAVVLTVKASYVASTKYQKVYGTAAVNSPVVSWKMKAPEKKPLVKREKPEEYQTRVRRGSQK
;
A
#
# COMPACT_ATOMS: atom_id res chain seq x y z
N GLU A 1 -3.21 8.15 -3.05
CA GLU A 1 -4.58 8.29 -2.48
C GLU A 1 -4.59 8.66 -1.00
N VAL A 2 -3.91 7.90 -0.13
CA VAL A 2 -3.93 8.13 1.34
C VAL A 2 -3.11 9.36 1.76
N ALA A 3 -2.00 9.64 1.07
CA ALA A 3 -1.07 10.72 1.42
C ALA A 3 -1.65 12.14 1.32
N LYS A 4 -2.69 12.35 0.49
CA LYS A 4 -3.33 13.66 0.30
C LYS A 4 -4.16 14.13 1.50
N TRP A 5 -4.44 13.22 2.43
CA TRP A 5 -5.28 13.49 3.59
C TRP A 5 -4.43 13.82 4.82
N ASP A 6 -4.85 14.87 5.53
CA ASP A 6 -4.44 15.12 6.90
C ASP A 6 -5.11 14.08 7.80
N ASP A 7 -4.37 13.55 8.77
CA ASP A 7 -4.82 12.49 9.67
C ASP A 7 -5.36 13.02 11.00
N SER A 8 -5.32 14.33 11.26
CA SER A 8 -5.82 14.90 12.50
C SER A 8 -7.33 14.68 12.63
N GLY A 9 -7.74 13.85 13.59
CA GLY A 9 -9.15 13.50 13.82
C GLY A 9 -9.72 12.57 12.74
N ASN A 10 -8.88 11.75 12.11
CA ASN A 10 -9.28 10.72 11.16
C ASN A 10 -8.47 9.44 11.33
N ASP A 11 -8.92 8.59 12.26
CA ASP A 11 -8.26 7.32 12.56
C ASP A 11 -8.27 6.34 11.38
N ILE A 12 -9.21 6.48 10.42
CA ILE A 12 -9.20 5.67 9.19
C ILE A 12 -7.93 6.00 8.36
N ILE A 13 -7.57 7.28 8.24
CA ILE A 13 -6.34 7.70 7.55
C ILE A 13 -5.08 7.32 8.35
N VAL A 14 -5.10 7.47 9.67
CA VAL A 14 -3.99 7.03 10.55
C VAL A 14 -3.71 5.54 10.33
N LEU A 15 -4.73 4.70 10.42
CA LEU A 15 -4.61 3.25 10.23
C LEU A 15 -4.17 2.89 8.81
N ALA A 16 -4.71 3.57 7.78
CA ALA A 16 -4.30 3.35 6.41
C ALA A 16 -2.81 3.67 6.19
N LYS A 17 -2.32 4.80 6.74
CA LYS A 17 -0.89 5.16 6.70
C LYS A 17 -0.04 4.14 7.44
N GLN A 18 -0.48 3.70 8.63
CA GLN A 18 0.21 2.66 9.40
C GLN A 18 0.34 1.36 8.59
N MET A 19 -0.76 0.87 7.99
CA MET A 19 -0.75 -0.35 7.17
C MET A 19 0.15 -0.19 5.93
N CYS A 20 0.13 0.97 5.27
CA CYS A 20 1.02 1.28 4.15
C CYS A 20 2.51 1.25 4.54
N MET A 21 2.88 1.84 5.69
CA MET A 21 4.27 1.84 6.17
C MET A 21 4.75 0.42 6.47
N ILE A 22 3.96 -0.37 7.21
CA ILE A 22 4.33 -1.76 7.54
C ILE A 22 4.46 -2.59 6.25
N MET A 23 3.56 -2.41 5.29
CA MET A 23 3.65 -3.07 3.99
C MET A 23 4.95 -2.72 3.24
N MET A 24 5.41 -1.46 3.34
CA MET A 24 6.69 -1.01 2.77
C MET A 24 7.87 -1.76 3.38
N GLU A 25 7.91 -1.82 4.72
CA GLU A 25 8.94 -2.55 5.47
C GLU A 25 8.98 -4.03 5.08
N MET A 26 7.80 -4.67 4.93
CA MET A 26 7.68 -6.04 4.48
C MET A 26 8.21 -6.24 3.05
N THR A 27 8.03 -5.27 2.15
CA THR A 27 8.60 -5.34 0.78
C THR A 27 10.08 -4.99 0.71
N ASP A 28 10.59 -4.16 1.62
CA ASP A 28 12.02 -3.85 1.69
C ASP A 28 12.83 -5.04 2.20
N PHE A 29 12.24 -5.86 3.07
CA PHE A 29 12.83 -7.11 3.53
C PHE A 29 13.26 -8.02 2.37
N THR A 30 12.45 -8.15 1.31
CA THR A 30 12.81 -9.00 0.14
C THR A 30 13.94 -8.42 -0.71
N ARG A 31 14.33 -7.17 -0.44
CA ARG A 31 15.44 -6.48 -1.09
C ARG A 31 16.68 -6.44 -0.20
N GLY A 32 16.66 -7.10 0.97
CA GLY A 32 17.72 -7.02 1.97
C GLY A 32 17.87 -5.64 2.60
N LYS A 33 16.80 -4.83 2.60
CA LYS A 33 16.78 -3.46 3.13
C LYS A 33 15.75 -3.33 4.25
N GLY A 34 15.78 -2.18 4.93
CA GLY A 34 14.76 -1.83 5.90
C GLY A 34 14.98 -2.42 7.31
N PRO A 35 13.98 -2.26 8.18
CA PRO A 35 14.11 -2.54 9.61
C PRO A 35 13.94 -4.02 9.96
N LEU A 36 13.20 -4.80 9.16
CA LEU A 36 12.92 -6.21 9.42
C LEU A 36 14.18 -7.04 9.14
N LYS A 37 14.60 -7.90 10.08
CA LYS A 37 15.86 -8.65 9.98
C LYS A 37 15.66 -10.13 9.73
N ASN A 38 14.56 -10.68 10.24
CA ASN A 38 14.26 -12.09 10.13
C ASN A 38 12.78 -12.31 9.81
N THR A 39 12.41 -13.56 9.50
CA THR A 39 11.02 -13.86 9.15
C THR A 39 10.04 -13.70 10.31
N SER A 40 10.49 -13.81 11.55
CA SER A 40 9.65 -13.53 12.73
C SER A 40 9.18 -12.07 12.73
N ASP A 41 10.04 -11.13 12.35
CA ASP A 41 9.68 -9.71 12.19
C ASP A 41 8.61 -9.53 11.10
N VAL A 42 8.73 -10.25 9.98
CA VAL A 42 7.73 -10.23 8.88
C VAL A 42 6.39 -10.80 9.32
N ILE A 43 6.39 -11.88 10.11
CA ILE A 43 5.18 -12.47 10.68
C ILE A 43 4.51 -11.48 11.64
N ASN A 44 5.28 -10.83 12.50
CA ASN A 44 4.76 -9.83 13.43
C ASN A 44 4.24 -8.58 12.71
N ALA A 45 4.91 -8.14 11.64
CA ALA A 45 4.44 -7.08 10.76
C ALA A 45 3.08 -7.44 10.11
N ALA A 46 2.93 -8.66 9.58
CA ALA A 46 1.68 -9.15 9.02
C ALA A 46 0.53 -9.14 10.04
N LYS A 47 0.78 -9.58 11.28
CA LYS A 47 -0.20 -9.53 12.38
C LYS A 47 -0.62 -8.09 12.70
N LYS A 48 0.34 -7.15 12.79
CA LYS A 48 0.05 -5.73 13.00
C LYS A 48 -0.83 -5.14 11.89
N ILE A 49 -0.61 -5.53 10.63
CA ILE A 49 -1.49 -5.13 9.51
C ILE A 49 -2.90 -5.68 9.71
N ALA A 50 -3.06 -6.96 10.05
CA ALA A 50 -4.38 -7.57 10.27
C ALA A 50 -5.16 -6.93 11.44
N GLU A 51 -4.46 -6.57 12.53
CA GLU A 51 -5.04 -5.86 13.67
C GLU A 51 -5.47 -4.44 13.29
N ALA A 52 -4.65 -3.70 12.55
CA ALA A 52 -5.00 -2.38 12.04
C ALA A 52 -6.21 -2.43 11.08
N GLY A 53 -6.26 -3.43 10.18
CA GLY A 53 -7.39 -3.65 9.28
C GLY A 53 -8.69 -3.95 10.04
N SER A 54 -8.62 -4.73 11.12
CA SER A 54 -9.78 -5.01 11.98
C SER A 54 -10.28 -3.77 12.74
N ARG A 55 -9.38 -2.85 13.12
CA ARG A 55 -9.78 -1.56 13.70
C ARG A 55 -10.40 -0.63 12.66
N MET A 56 -9.85 -0.61 11.45
CA MET A 56 -10.39 0.16 10.33
C MET A 56 -11.82 -0.29 9.98
N ASP A 57 -12.09 -1.60 9.99
CA ASP A 57 -13.42 -2.15 9.77
C ASP A 57 -14.48 -1.57 10.72
N LYS A 58 -14.17 -1.52 12.02
CA LYS A 58 -15.08 -0.98 13.04
C LYS A 58 -15.39 0.50 12.81
N LEU A 59 -14.37 1.31 12.55
CA LEU A 59 -14.54 2.75 12.31
C LEU A 59 -15.32 3.03 11.03
N ALA A 60 -14.99 2.33 9.95
CA ALA A 60 -15.65 2.50 8.67
C ALA A 60 -17.09 1.97 8.68
N ARG A 61 -17.39 0.95 9.50
CA ARG A 61 -18.78 0.50 9.72
C ARG A 61 -19.62 1.58 10.41
N ALA A 62 -19.06 2.30 11.39
CA ALA A 62 -19.74 3.44 12.01
C ALA A 62 -20.00 4.58 11.00
N VAL A 63 -19.07 4.83 10.07
CA VAL A 63 -19.29 5.76 8.94
C VAL A 63 -20.43 5.27 8.03
N ALA A 64 -20.45 3.97 7.72
CA ALA A 64 -21.51 3.35 6.92
C ALA A 64 -22.89 3.48 7.60
N ASP A 65 -22.95 3.40 8.93
CA ASP A 65 -24.19 3.54 9.69
C ASP A 65 -24.73 4.98 9.74
N GLN A 66 -23.85 5.98 9.64
CA GLN A 66 -24.28 7.37 9.46
C GLN A 66 -24.67 7.70 8.01
N CYS A 67 -24.27 6.90 7.02
CA CYS A 67 -24.49 7.22 5.61
C CYS A 67 -26.00 7.18 5.25
N PRO A 68 -26.60 8.30 4.81
CA PRO A 68 -28.01 8.35 4.43
C PRO A 68 -28.28 7.75 3.05
N ASP A 69 -27.25 7.64 2.21
CA ASP A 69 -27.33 7.09 0.85
C ASP A 69 -27.09 5.57 0.90
N SER A 70 -28.12 4.79 0.55
CA SER A 70 -28.08 3.33 0.66
C SER A 70 -27.08 2.69 -0.30
N ALA A 71 -26.93 3.22 -1.52
CA ALA A 71 -25.97 2.70 -2.49
C ALA A 71 -24.53 2.90 -2.00
N CYS A 72 -24.18 4.11 -1.56
CA CYS A 72 -22.86 4.40 -0.99
C CYS A 72 -22.58 3.55 0.26
N LYS A 73 -23.60 3.31 1.10
CA LYS A 73 -23.50 2.43 2.26
C LYS A 73 -23.15 0.99 1.85
N GLN A 74 -23.84 0.43 0.85
CA GLN A 74 -23.58 -0.94 0.38
C GLN A 74 -22.19 -1.09 -0.23
N ASP A 75 -21.73 -0.13 -1.03
CA ASP A 75 -20.37 -0.12 -1.59
C ASP A 75 -19.31 -0.18 -0.49
N LEU A 76 -19.47 0.66 0.55
CA LEU A 76 -18.57 0.67 1.69
C LEU A 76 -18.58 -0.68 2.42
N LEU A 77 -19.77 -1.23 2.74
CA LEU A 77 -19.89 -2.52 3.42
C LEU A 77 -19.28 -3.68 2.63
N ALA A 78 -19.36 -3.66 1.30
CA ALA A 78 -18.73 -4.67 0.44
C ALA A 78 -17.19 -4.64 0.54
N TYR A 79 -16.59 -3.44 0.59
CA TYR A 79 -15.14 -3.33 0.83
C TYR A 79 -14.73 -3.76 2.24
N LEU A 80 -15.58 -3.53 3.25
CA LEU A 80 -15.36 -4.00 4.62
C LEU A 80 -15.35 -5.53 4.73
N GLN A 81 -16.27 -6.21 4.04
CA GLN A 81 -16.24 -7.68 3.95
C GLN A 81 -14.91 -8.20 3.36
N ARG A 82 -14.35 -7.50 2.35
CA ARG A 82 -13.04 -7.84 1.78
C ARG A 82 -11.90 -7.60 2.76
N ILE A 83 -11.93 -6.50 3.52
CA ILE A 83 -10.95 -6.26 4.60
C ILE A 83 -11.00 -7.41 5.62
N ALA A 84 -12.18 -7.78 6.09
CA ALA A 84 -12.34 -8.85 7.06
C ALA A 84 -11.78 -10.19 6.55
N LEU A 85 -12.11 -10.55 5.30
CA LEU A 85 -11.59 -11.75 4.65
C LEU A 85 -10.05 -11.73 4.58
N TYR A 86 -9.46 -10.65 4.08
CA TYR A 86 -8.00 -10.58 3.91
C TYR A 86 -7.25 -10.47 5.25
N CYS A 87 -7.81 -9.83 6.28
CA CYS A 87 -7.24 -9.85 7.62
C CYS A 87 -7.23 -11.28 8.20
N HIS A 88 -8.31 -12.03 7.99
CA HIS A 88 -8.38 -13.42 8.42
C HIS A 88 -7.37 -14.31 7.67
N GLN A 89 -7.28 -14.18 6.35
CA GLN A 89 -6.27 -14.88 5.54
C GLN A 89 -4.85 -14.55 5.98
N LEU A 90 -4.55 -13.26 6.20
CA LEU A 90 -3.23 -12.83 6.64
C LEU A 90 -2.86 -13.42 8.01
N ASN A 91 -3.83 -13.50 8.94
CA ASN A 91 -3.65 -14.16 10.23
C ASN A 91 -3.35 -15.66 10.09
N ILE A 92 -4.07 -16.39 9.23
CA ILE A 92 -3.79 -17.80 8.95
C ILE A 92 -2.38 -17.96 8.36
N CYS A 93 -2.07 -17.21 7.31
CA CYS A 93 -0.77 -17.26 6.65
C CYS A 93 0.40 -16.94 7.61
N SER A 94 0.17 -16.08 8.61
CA SER A 94 1.18 -15.72 9.61
C SER A 94 1.47 -16.82 10.62
N LYS A 95 0.54 -17.75 10.85
CA LYS A 95 0.67 -18.85 11.82
C LYS A 95 1.28 -20.10 11.18
N VAL A 96 0.74 -20.54 10.05
CA VAL A 96 1.16 -21.78 9.36
C VAL A 96 2.62 -21.72 8.91
N LYS A 97 3.15 -20.51 8.68
CA LYS A 97 4.53 -20.30 8.23
C LYS A 97 5.55 -20.09 9.36
N ALA A 98 5.08 -19.87 10.59
CA ALA A 98 5.96 -19.76 11.75
C ALA A 98 6.47 -21.15 12.22
N GLU A 99 5.63 -22.19 12.09
CA GLU A 99 5.97 -23.56 12.52
C GLU A 99 7.04 -24.21 11.63
N VAL A 100 7.16 -23.80 10.36
CA VAL A 100 8.13 -24.34 9.40
C VAL A 100 9.55 -23.80 9.62
N GLN A 101 9.71 -22.69 10.33
CA GLN A 101 10.98 -21.94 10.43
C GLN A 101 11.73 -22.10 11.76
N ASN A 102 11.23 -22.91 12.68
CA ASN A 102 11.94 -23.17 13.94
C ASN A 102 13.16 -24.11 13.79
N LEU A 103 13.61 -24.34 12.56
CA LEU A 103 14.73 -25.21 12.19
C LEU A 103 15.69 -24.44 11.27
N GLY A 104 16.59 -23.65 11.86
CA GLY A 104 17.85 -23.27 11.22
C GLY A 104 17.99 -21.82 10.75
N GLY A 105 18.85 -21.08 11.47
CA GLY A 105 19.96 -20.28 10.94
C GLY A 105 19.69 -19.17 9.91
N GLU A 106 20.01 -17.95 10.30
CA GLU A 106 20.09 -16.70 9.53
C GLU A 106 20.70 -16.82 8.12
N LEU A 107 20.10 -16.17 7.09
CA LEU A 107 20.72 -15.99 5.77
C LEU A 107 20.21 -14.77 4.97
N ILE A 108 21.05 -14.37 4.01
CA ILE A 108 21.10 -13.10 3.24
C ILE A 108 20.41 -13.25 1.87
N VAL A 109 19.67 -12.22 1.41
CA VAL A 109 18.78 -12.29 0.23
C VAL A 109 19.39 -11.64 -1.02
N SER A 110 19.42 -12.38 -2.14
CA SER A 110 19.66 -11.86 -3.51
C SER A 110 18.31 -11.67 -4.22
N GLY A 111 17.97 -10.42 -4.55
CA GLY A 111 16.61 -10.01 -4.92
C GLY A 111 16.19 -10.27 -6.37
N THR A 112 14.92 -10.62 -6.57
CA THR A 112 14.19 -10.51 -7.85
C THR A 112 13.04 -9.50 -7.73
N GLY A 113 12.87 -8.70 -8.78
CA GLY A 113 12.10 -7.46 -8.76
C GLY A 113 10.58 -7.65 -8.65
N VAL A 114 9.99 -7.06 -7.60
CA VAL A 114 8.54 -6.85 -7.50
C VAL A 114 8.30 -5.34 -7.33
N GLN A 115 7.98 -4.66 -8.44
CA GLN A 115 7.85 -3.19 -8.51
C GLN A 115 6.44 -2.68 -8.88
N SER A 116 5.53 -3.52 -9.38
CA SER A 116 4.42 -2.98 -10.19
C SER A 116 3.22 -2.40 -9.43
N THR A 117 2.95 -2.76 -8.16
CA THR A 117 1.73 -2.29 -7.46
C THR A 117 1.96 -1.21 -6.40
N PHE A 118 3.22 -0.93 -6.05
CA PHE A 118 3.57 -0.05 -4.93
C PHE A 118 3.65 1.43 -5.33
N THR A 119 4.00 1.69 -6.58
CA THR A 119 4.17 3.03 -7.16
C THR A 119 2.88 3.88 -7.07
N THR A 120 1.71 3.27 -7.25
CA THR A 120 0.41 3.97 -7.18
C THR A 120 0.04 4.49 -5.79
N PHE A 121 0.69 3.99 -4.72
CA PHE A 121 0.36 4.40 -3.36
C PHE A 121 1.09 5.68 -2.91
N TYR A 122 2.29 5.95 -3.46
CA TYR A 122 3.17 7.05 -3.03
C TYR A 122 3.69 7.99 -4.15
N GLU A 123 3.65 7.64 -5.44
CA GLU A 123 4.11 8.59 -6.49
C GLU A 123 3.01 9.59 -6.89
N VAL A 124 3.01 10.75 -6.24
CA VAL A 124 2.70 12.04 -6.89
C VAL A 124 3.73 13.09 -6.46
N GLU A 125 5.01 12.76 -6.65
CA GLU A 125 6.17 13.67 -6.66
C GLU A 125 7.35 12.80 -7.13
N CYS A 126 7.82 12.81 -8.37
CA CYS A 126 8.11 13.84 -9.38
C CYS A 126 7.82 13.21 -10.76
N ASP A 127 7.18 13.83 -11.74
CA ASP A 127 7.72 14.80 -12.71
C ASP A 127 6.55 15.20 -13.66
N VAL A 128 6.74 16.28 -14.42
CA VAL A 128 5.74 17.00 -15.21
C VAL A 128 5.52 16.35 -16.60
N ILE A 129 4.24 16.10 -16.92
CA ILE A 129 3.52 16.14 -18.23
C ILE A 129 4.03 15.27 -19.40
N ASP A 130 3.21 14.29 -19.84
CA ASP A 130 2.45 14.44 -21.10
C ASP A 130 1.15 13.59 -21.07
N GLY A 131 0.13 14.11 -21.75
CA GLY A 131 -1.24 13.65 -21.68
C GLY A 131 -1.52 12.34 -22.41
N GLY A 132 -2.71 11.77 -22.13
CA GLY A 132 -3.30 10.79 -23.03
C GLY A 132 -4.11 9.70 -22.35
N ARG A 133 -5.44 9.88 -22.40
CA ARG A 133 -6.45 8.86 -22.68
C ARG A 133 -6.74 7.79 -21.62
N ALA A 134 -7.97 7.86 -21.11
CA ALA A 134 -8.65 6.79 -20.39
C ALA A 134 -8.78 5.52 -21.26
N SER A 135 -8.51 4.35 -20.67
CA SER A 135 -8.98 3.06 -21.18
C SER A 135 -9.13 2.04 -20.04
N GLN A 136 -10.40 1.72 -19.76
CA GLN A 136 -10.99 0.39 -19.46
C GLN A 136 -10.10 -0.69 -18.82
N LEU A 137 -10.35 -1.00 -17.54
CA LEU A 137 -9.79 -2.17 -16.86
C LEU A 137 -10.64 -3.41 -17.14
N SER A 138 -10.18 -4.24 -18.08
CA SER A 138 -10.73 -5.55 -18.41
C SER A 138 -10.39 -6.57 -17.32
N THR A 139 -11.41 -7.23 -16.79
CA THR A 139 -11.31 -8.36 -15.86
C THR A 139 -10.97 -9.64 -16.61
N HIS A 140 -9.74 -10.15 -16.44
CA HIS A 140 -9.44 -11.58 -16.62
C HIS A 140 -8.37 -12.02 -15.61
N PRO A 141 -8.47 -13.24 -15.07
CA PRO A 141 -7.45 -13.79 -14.19
C PRO A 141 -6.26 -14.31 -15.02
N PRO A 142 -4.99 -14.14 -14.59
CA PRO A 142 -3.90 -14.82 -15.25
C PRO A 142 -3.86 -16.29 -14.81
N THR A 143 -4.06 -17.17 -15.80
CA THR A 143 -3.74 -18.60 -15.78
C THR A 143 -2.26 -18.81 -15.48
N CYS A 144 -1.99 -19.76 -14.59
CA CYS A 144 -0.67 -20.30 -14.27
C CYS A 144 -0.09 -21.07 -15.47
N ALA A 145 1.14 -20.77 -15.87
CA ALA A 145 1.92 -21.57 -16.80
C ALA A 145 3.27 -21.90 -16.14
N GLU A 146 3.50 -23.20 -15.99
CA GLU A 146 4.75 -23.82 -15.55
C GLU A 146 5.89 -23.57 -16.55
N GLY A 147 7.10 -23.38 -16.02
CA GLY A 147 8.34 -23.38 -16.78
C GLY A 147 9.45 -23.99 -15.92
N ALA A 148 9.95 -25.15 -16.34
CA ALA A 148 10.96 -25.96 -15.68
C ALA A 148 12.32 -25.24 -15.55
N THR A 149 13.01 -25.44 -14.43
CA THR A 149 14.49 -25.41 -14.39
C THR A 149 15.03 -26.43 -13.39
N LEU A 150 16.17 -27.01 -13.79
CA LEU A 150 16.89 -28.15 -13.24
C LEU A 150 17.54 -27.86 -11.88
N GLU A 151 17.71 -28.94 -11.12
CA GLU A 151 18.17 -29.00 -9.73
C GLU A 151 19.59 -28.47 -9.48
N THR A 152 19.77 -27.76 -8.36
CA THR A 152 20.93 -27.93 -7.46
C THR A 152 20.49 -27.53 -6.05
N GLY A 153 20.59 -28.45 -5.09
CA GLY A 153 19.98 -28.31 -3.76
C GLY A 153 20.67 -27.33 -2.80
N SER A 154 19.86 -26.65 -1.98
CA SER A 154 20.09 -26.38 -0.56
C SER A 154 18.78 -25.84 0.03
N SER A 155 18.46 -26.20 1.28
CA SER A 155 17.16 -26.14 1.97
C SER A 155 16.50 -24.75 2.15
N ASP A 156 16.96 -23.73 1.43
CA ASP A 156 16.73 -22.31 1.77
C ASP A 156 15.66 -21.62 0.92
N SER A 157 15.16 -22.26 -0.16
CA SER A 157 14.04 -21.75 -0.97
C SER A 157 12.76 -21.56 -0.16
N SER A 158 12.50 -22.49 0.77
CA SER A 158 11.22 -22.59 1.49
C SER A 158 10.91 -21.39 2.39
N THR A 159 11.93 -20.73 2.95
CA THR A 159 11.76 -19.59 3.87
C THR A 159 11.43 -18.30 3.13
N LEU A 160 12.09 -18.04 2.01
CA LEU A 160 11.78 -16.93 1.10
C LEU A 160 10.40 -17.09 0.48
N ASP A 161 10.01 -18.30 0.11
CA ASP A 161 8.67 -18.62 -0.37
C ASP A 161 7.62 -18.29 0.70
N SER A 162 7.95 -18.55 1.97
CA SER A 162 7.07 -18.26 3.08
C SER A 162 6.84 -16.75 3.29
N ALA A 163 7.89 -15.93 3.30
CA ALA A 163 7.80 -14.48 3.45
C ALA A 163 7.11 -13.84 2.23
N THR A 164 7.41 -14.34 1.03
CA THR A 164 6.87 -13.80 -0.23
C THR A 164 5.36 -13.98 -0.33
N SER A 165 4.79 -15.14 0.06
CA SER A 165 3.32 -15.27 0.04
C SER A 165 2.62 -14.51 1.18
N LEU A 166 3.30 -14.22 2.31
CA LEU A 166 2.77 -13.31 3.33
C LEU A 166 2.65 -11.87 2.79
N ILE A 167 3.69 -11.42 2.10
CA ILE A 167 3.70 -10.12 1.42
C ILE A 167 2.59 -10.07 0.38
N GLN A 168 2.38 -11.14 -0.40
CA GLN A 168 1.31 -11.14 -1.39
C GLN A 168 -0.09 -11.08 -0.77
N ALA A 169 -0.33 -11.79 0.34
CA ALA A 169 -1.59 -11.69 1.08
C ALA A 169 -1.82 -10.26 1.61
N ALA A 170 -0.78 -9.62 2.14
CA ALA A 170 -0.85 -8.24 2.62
C ALA A 170 -1.15 -7.23 1.47
N LYS A 171 -0.63 -7.44 0.25
CA LYS A 171 -0.99 -6.60 -0.91
C LYS A 171 -2.48 -6.63 -1.25
N ASN A 172 -3.10 -7.81 -1.19
CA ASN A 172 -4.54 -7.95 -1.44
C ASN A 172 -5.35 -7.12 -0.43
N LEU A 173 -4.95 -7.15 0.84
CA LEU A 173 -5.51 -6.32 1.89
C LEU A 173 -5.31 -4.82 1.59
N MET A 174 -4.13 -4.39 1.17
CA MET A 174 -3.85 -2.98 0.86
C MET A 174 -4.73 -2.42 -0.26
N ASN A 175 -5.05 -3.21 -1.27
CA ASN A 175 -6.00 -2.80 -2.32
C ASN A 175 -7.41 -2.55 -1.73
N ALA A 176 -7.87 -3.41 -0.82
CA ALA A 176 -9.14 -3.21 -0.13
C ALA A 176 -9.13 -1.99 0.80
N VAL A 177 -8.00 -1.70 1.45
CA VAL A 177 -7.82 -0.52 2.30
C VAL A 177 -8.02 0.77 1.50
N VAL A 178 -7.42 0.91 0.32
CA VAL A 178 -7.58 2.12 -0.52
C VAL A 178 -9.03 2.33 -0.93
N LEU A 179 -9.70 1.27 -1.37
CA LEU A 179 -11.10 1.34 -1.77
C LEU A 179 -11.99 1.71 -0.59
N THR A 180 -11.69 1.18 0.60
CA THR A 180 -12.40 1.52 1.84
C THR A 180 -12.21 2.99 2.18
N VAL A 181 -10.98 3.52 2.15
CA VAL A 181 -10.71 4.96 2.39
C VAL A 181 -11.53 5.84 1.44
N LYS A 182 -11.54 5.52 0.13
CA LYS A 182 -12.32 6.26 -0.87
C LYS A 182 -13.83 6.20 -0.58
N ALA A 183 -14.36 5.01 -0.31
CA ALA A 183 -15.78 4.83 -0.03
C ALA A 183 -16.21 5.49 1.28
N SER A 184 -15.37 5.44 2.32
CA SER A 184 -15.62 6.13 3.60
C SER A 184 -15.66 7.65 3.43
N TYR A 185 -14.79 8.22 2.58
CA TYR A 185 -14.88 9.64 2.23
C TYR A 185 -16.21 9.96 1.55
N VAL A 186 -16.57 9.21 0.51
CA VAL A 186 -17.84 9.41 -0.20
C VAL A 186 -19.03 9.32 0.75
N ALA A 187 -19.12 8.28 1.58
CA ALA A 187 -20.18 8.12 2.58
C ALA A 187 -20.25 9.30 3.57
N SER A 188 -19.10 9.79 4.04
CA SER A 188 -19.03 10.94 4.94
C SER A 188 -19.53 12.23 4.29
N THR A 189 -19.20 12.45 3.00
CA THR A 189 -19.71 13.63 2.26
C THR A 189 -21.21 13.56 2.03
N LYS A 190 -21.80 12.37 1.86
CA LYS A 190 -23.26 12.19 1.79
C LYS A 190 -23.93 12.59 3.10
N TYR A 191 -23.35 12.19 4.24
CA TYR A 191 -23.84 12.60 5.55
C TYR A 191 -23.83 14.13 5.71
N GLN A 192 -22.68 14.76 5.44
CA GLN A 192 -22.56 16.22 5.51
C GLN A 192 -23.52 16.95 4.57
N LYS A 193 -23.75 16.43 3.37
CA LYS A 193 -24.67 17.04 2.40
C LYS A 193 -26.12 17.04 2.89
N VAL A 194 -26.55 15.99 3.60
CA VAL A 194 -27.94 15.84 4.06
C VAL A 194 -28.18 16.60 5.36
N TYR A 195 -27.26 16.51 6.33
CA TYR A 195 -27.47 17.04 7.68
C TYR A 195 -26.73 18.36 7.93
N GLY A 196 -25.83 18.78 7.03
CA GLY A 196 -25.06 20.01 7.16
C GLY A 196 -24.06 19.99 8.32
N THR A 197 -23.51 21.16 8.63
CA THR A 197 -22.58 21.37 9.77
C THR A 197 -23.30 21.44 11.13
N ALA A 198 -24.64 21.51 11.14
CA ALA A 198 -25.49 21.60 12.32
C ALA A 198 -26.16 20.27 12.69
N ALA A 199 -25.63 19.14 12.19
CA ALA A 199 -26.12 17.82 12.53
C ALA A 199 -26.06 17.59 14.05
N VAL A 200 -27.13 17.01 14.62
CA VAL A 200 -27.21 16.70 16.06
C VAL A 200 -26.10 15.73 16.49
N ASN A 201 -25.72 14.82 15.59
CA ASN A 201 -24.59 13.93 15.77
C ASN A 201 -23.38 14.45 14.99
N SER A 202 -22.22 14.47 15.64
CA SER A 202 -20.97 14.78 14.94
C SER A 202 -20.57 13.64 14.00
N PRO A 203 -19.94 13.94 12.85
CA PRO A 203 -19.43 12.90 11.96
C PRO A 203 -18.38 12.05 12.66
N VAL A 204 -18.36 10.74 12.39
CA VAL A 204 -17.43 9.79 13.02
C VAL A 204 -15.95 10.17 12.79
N VAL A 205 -15.64 10.70 11.60
CA VAL A 205 -14.28 11.13 11.22
C VAL A 205 -14.31 12.46 10.49
N SER A 206 -13.21 13.21 10.57
CA SER A 206 -13.04 14.47 9.84
C SER A 206 -12.18 14.30 8.58
N TRP A 207 -12.57 14.92 7.46
CA TRP A 207 -11.82 14.82 6.20
C TRP A 207 -11.20 16.18 5.87
N LYS A 208 -9.87 16.25 5.96
CA LYS A 208 -9.10 17.46 5.66
C LYS A 208 -8.00 17.12 4.65
N MET A 209 -7.93 17.87 3.56
CA MET A 209 -6.84 17.72 2.60
C MET A 209 -5.57 18.39 3.15
N LYS A 210 -4.40 17.77 2.90
CA LYS A 210 -3.12 18.44 3.10
C LYS A 210 -2.92 19.54 2.07
N ALA A 211 -2.27 20.63 2.47
CA ALA A 211 -1.83 21.65 1.53
C ALA A 211 -0.85 21.03 0.52
N PRO A 212 -1.01 21.27 -0.80
CA PRO A 212 -0.06 20.80 -1.80
C PRO A 212 1.33 21.39 -1.56
N GLU A 213 2.37 20.59 -1.69
CA GLU A 213 3.74 21.11 -1.69
C GLU A 213 3.95 21.95 -2.96
N LYS A 214 4.58 23.12 -2.80
CA LYS A 214 4.87 24.01 -3.92
C LYS A 214 6.05 23.43 -4.70
N LYS A 215 5.76 22.76 -5.82
CA LYS A 215 6.82 22.33 -6.75
C LYS A 215 7.55 23.57 -7.30
N PRO A 216 8.89 23.58 -7.29
CA PRO A 216 9.65 24.70 -7.85
C PRO A 216 9.34 24.84 -9.35
N LEU A 217 8.91 26.03 -9.76
CA LEU A 217 8.44 26.30 -11.12
C LEU A 217 9.55 26.23 -12.18
N VAL A 218 10.82 26.25 -11.74
CA VAL A 218 12.01 26.16 -12.58
C VAL A 218 12.97 25.15 -11.94
N LYS A 219 13.34 24.10 -12.68
CA LYS A 219 14.46 23.24 -12.32
C LYS A 219 15.72 24.10 -12.39
N ARG A 220 16.33 24.44 -11.25
CA ARG A 220 17.66 25.07 -11.24
C ARG A 220 18.65 24.03 -11.76
N GLU A 221 19.15 24.21 -12.98
CA GLU A 221 20.28 23.44 -13.48
C GLU A 221 21.48 23.67 -12.57
N LYS A 222 22.15 22.58 -12.17
CA LYS A 222 23.40 22.66 -11.42
C LYS A 222 24.51 23.15 -12.37
N PRO A 223 25.39 24.08 -11.97
CA PRO A 223 26.46 24.61 -12.83
C PRO A 223 27.52 23.60 -13.31
N GLU A 224 27.43 22.33 -12.94
CA GLU A 224 28.51 21.34 -13.15
C GLU A 224 28.50 20.68 -14.53
N GLU A 225 27.52 20.91 -15.40
CA GLU A 225 27.46 20.29 -16.73
C GLU A 225 28.04 21.12 -17.90
N TYR A 226 28.61 22.31 -17.63
CA TYR A 226 29.24 23.13 -18.69
C TYR A 226 30.77 23.13 -18.64
N GLN A 227 31.38 21.96 -18.80
CA GLN A 227 32.73 21.88 -19.38
C GLN A 227 32.66 21.08 -20.68
N THR A 228 32.05 21.68 -21.70
CA THR A 228 32.32 21.31 -23.08
C THR A 228 33.82 21.50 -23.33
N ARG A 229 34.52 20.37 -23.40
CA ARG A 229 35.92 20.22 -23.78
C ARG A 229 36.17 20.86 -25.15
N VAL A 230 36.57 22.13 -25.16
CA VAL A 230 37.08 22.81 -26.36
C VAL A 230 38.39 22.14 -26.76
N ARG A 231 38.35 21.30 -27.81
CA ARG A 231 39.57 20.82 -28.46
C ARG A 231 40.13 21.95 -29.32
N ARG A 232 41.27 22.53 -28.92
CA ARG A 232 42.09 23.40 -29.79
C ARG A 232 42.52 22.61 -31.02
N GLY A 233 42.10 23.06 -32.21
CA GLY A 233 42.67 22.62 -33.48
C GLY A 233 44.08 23.18 -33.67
N SER A 234 45.00 22.32 -34.11
CA SER A 234 46.39 22.65 -34.42
C SER A 234 46.48 23.64 -35.58
N GLN A 235 47.25 24.71 -35.42
CA GLN A 235 47.70 25.52 -36.55
C GLN A 235 48.75 24.72 -37.34
N LYS A 236 48.72 24.85 -38.67
CA LYS A 236 49.75 24.43 -39.61
C LYS A 236 50.21 25.68 -40.36
#